data_AF-A0A956U705-F1
#
_entry.id   AF-A0A956U705-F1
#
_cell.length_a   1.000
_cell.length_b   1.000
_cell.length_c   1.000
_cell.angle_alpha   90.00
_cell.angle_beta   90.00
_cell.angle_gamma   90.00
#
_symmetry.space_group_name_H-M   'P 1'
#
loop_
_entity.id
_entity.type
_entity.pdbx_description
1 polymer ?
#
loop_
_entity_poly.entity_id
_entity_poly.type
_entity_poly.pdbx_seq_one_letter_code
_entity_poly.pdbx_strand_id
1 'polypeptide(L)'
;MKSLKVHALFLLLLLAAPLQARADPKNKAAQPITLTGKVDVLASYLAGAGLEIESRSLPTLVLKVRKGSPAFYGGVDEGDRILEGTIKDNRLHIKIERKGKIYLVKLRAKKAPVPPLTGKDRRQMLKAGQKAGDYHLVILLDRSGSMVHSLGDRGVSRWSWLAKEIKDFAARLEQQDHARFDLGLFNESCVFVPDIDALKTKTLIDRTITTGSTDLLPALAKATSHYQEKAEKKEESRPLLVLVFTDGIGLNQQKREATTRSALGEFLHSNPEKERLNIIIFQAGFSEEGSRFVSRLNQEAGGSCIKTVLFERIREKGLYESLPALLQAD
;
A
#
# COMPACT_ATOMS: atom_id res chain seq x y z
N MET A 1 -91.60 -4.84 -20.59
CA MET A 1 -91.71 -3.43 -20.16
C MET A 1 -91.61 -3.36 -18.64
N LYS A 2 -90.58 -2.66 -18.11
CA LYS A 2 -90.44 -2.15 -16.72
C LYS A 2 -90.43 -3.24 -15.61
N SER A 3 -89.69 -3.21 -14.51
CA SER A 3 -88.93 -2.19 -13.80
C SER A 3 -88.06 -2.89 -12.74
N LEU A 4 -86.82 -2.41 -12.59
CA LEU A 4 -86.08 -2.17 -11.35
C LEU A 4 -86.77 -2.54 -10.02
N LYS A 5 -86.02 -3.21 -9.12
CA LYS A 5 -85.92 -2.85 -7.69
C LYS A 5 -84.69 -3.51 -7.02
N VAL A 6 -83.85 -2.64 -6.48
CA VAL A 6 -82.72 -2.84 -5.57
C VAL A 6 -83.23 -2.99 -4.13
N HIS A 7 -82.34 -3.42 -3.21
CA HIS A 7 -82.40 -3.55 -1.73
C HIS A 7 -82.45 -5.02 -1.30
N ALA A 8 -81.74 -5.54 -0.30
CA ALA A 8 -80.83 -5.06 0.75
C ALA A 8 -80.18 -6.33 1.36
N LEU A 9 -78.86 -6.35 1.65
CA LEU A 9 -78.25 -6.30 2.99
C LEU A 9 -78.20 -7.65 3.75
N PHE A 10 -77.10 -7.86 4.51
CA PHE A 10 -76.75 -8.95 5.45
C PHE A 10 -76.14 -10.22 4.82
N LEU A 11 -75.04 -10.81 5.30
CA LEU A 11 -74.12 -10.52 6.41
C LEU A 11 -72.89 -11.40 6.18
N LEU A 12 -71.71 -10.80 5.96
CA LEU A 12 -70.46 -11.54 5.83
C LEU A 12 -69.85 -11.78 7.22
N LEU A 13 -69.85 -13.04 7.63
CA LEU A 13 -69.02 -13.60 8.70
C LEU A 13 -67.55 -13.57 8.22
N LEU A 14 -66.62 -13.07 9.04
CA LEU A 14 -65.40 -13.80 9.49
C LEU A 14 -64.29 -12.87 10.00
N LEU A 15 -63.84 -13.24 11.20
CA LEU A 15 -62.48 -13.16 11.74
C LEU A 15 -61.94 -11.79 12.18
N ALA A 16 -62.14 -11.55 13.49
CA ALA A 16 -61.19 -10.83 14.32
C ALA A 16 -59.83 -11.56 14.33
N ALA A 17 -58.76 -10.84 13.99
CA ALA A 17 -57.37 -11.16 14.30
C ALA A 17 -56.60 -9.84 14.49
N PRO A 18 -55.54 -9.82 15.31
CA PRO A 18 -55.20 -8.69 16.17
C PRO A 18 -54.43 -7.57 15.45
N LEU A 19 -54.59 -6.34 15.97
CA LEU A 19 -53.73 -5.20 15.69
C LEU A 19 -52.26 -5.58 15.93
N GLN A 20 -51.53 -5.78 14.84
CA GLN A 20 -50.08 -5.81 14.88
C GLN A 20 -49.60 -4.37 14.93
N ALA A 21 -49.06 -4.00 16.09
CA ALA A 21 -48.45 -2.70 16.34
C ALA A 21 -47.45 -2.37 15.21
N ARG A 22 -47.73 -1.27 14.51
CA ARG A 22 -46.86 -0.69 13.48
C ARG A 22 -45.65 -0.12 14.22
N ALA A 23 -44.59 -0.91 14.33
CA ALA A 23 -43.30 -0.42 14.79
C ALA A 23 -42.74 0.54 13.72
N ASP A 24 -42.64 1.81 14.06
CA ASP A 24 -41.89 2.81 13.31
C ASP A 24 -40.44 2.32 13.10
N PRO A 25 -39.92 2.22 11.86
CA PRO A 25 -38.52 1.97 11.64
C PRO A 25 -37.74 3.29 11.70
N LYS A 26 -37.63 3.89 12.88
CA LYS A 26 -36.60 4.90 13.19
C LYS A 26 -35.65 4.36 14.25
N ASN A 27 -34.57 3.73 13.77
CA ASN A 27 -33.21 3.67 14.34
C ASN A 27 -32.55 2.36 13.95
N LYS A 28 -32.07 2.28 12.70
CA LYS A 28 -30.90 1.43 12.43
C LYS A 28 -29.72 2.14 13.07
N ALA A 29 -29.35 1.70 14.27
CA ALA A 29 -28.05 1.99 14.85
C ALA A 29 -26.99 1.72 13.77
N ALA A 30 -26.27 2.76 13.36
CA ALA A 30 -25.20 2.66 12.40
C ALA A 30 -24.18 1.65 12.95
N GLN A 31 -24.13 0.47 12.34
CA GLN A 31 -23.08 -0.48 12.64
C GLN A 31 -21.74 0.19 12.36
N PRO A 32 -20.76 0.12 13.27
CA PRO A 32 -19.44 0.68 13.02
C PRO A 32 -18.81 -0.10 11.87
N ILE A 33 -18.81 0.50 10.68
CA ILE A 33 -18.10 -0.03 9.53
C ILE A 33 -16.61 0.10 9.85
N THR A 34 -15.98 -1.01 10.23
CA THR A 34 -14.54 -1.08 10.40
C THR A 34 -13.89 -1.04 9.01
N LEU A 35 -13.57 0.16 8.56
CA LEU A 35 -12.90 0.43 7.27
C LEU A 35 -11.38 0.32 7.45
N THR A 36 -10.81 -0.81 7.08
CA THR A 36 -9.37 -1.11 7.04
C THR A 36 -8.66 -0.39 5.88
N GLY A 37 -8.70 0.95 5.90
CA GLY A 37 -8.04 1.82 4.91
C GLY A 37 -7.84 3.27 5.33
N LYS A 38 -8.28 3.68 6.53
CA LYS A 38 -8.18 5.06 7.04
C LYS A 38 -6.85 5.40 7.75
N VAL A 39 -5.84 4.55 7.63
CA VAL A 39 -4.61 4.64 8.44
C VAL A 39 -3.78 5.88 8.06
N ASP A 40 -3.60 6.16 6.76
CA ASP A 40 -2.89 7.38 6.32
C ASP A 40 -3.73 8.66 6.49
N VAL A 41 -5.06 8.56 6.38
CA VAL A 41 -5.95 9.70 6.62
C VAL A 41 -5.88 10.07 8.09
N LEU A 42 -6.06 9.14 9.01
CA LEU A 42 -5.96 9.43 10.43
C LEU A 42 -4.58 9.98 10.80
N ALA A 43 -3.50 9.39 10.30
CA ALA A 43 -2.14 9.90 10.51
C ALA A 43 -1.98 11.35 10.01
N SER A 44 -2.57 11.71 8.88
CA SER A 44 -2.54 13.10 8.35
C SER A 44 -3.32 14.09 9.21
N TYR A 45 -4.39 13.66 9.88
CA TYR A 45 -5.14 14.48 10.83
C TYR A 45 -4.44 14.55 12.20
N LEU A 46 -3.79 13.47 12.64
CA LEU A 46 -2.94 13.46 13.84
C LEU A 46 -1.77 14.43 13.68
N ALA A 47 -1.06 14.36 12.55
CA ALA A 47 -0.01 15.30 12.19
C ALA A 47 -0.51 16.75 12.13
N GLY A 48 -1.69 16.97 11.53
CA GLY A 48 -2.32 18.29 11.48
C GLY A 48 -2.76 18.81 12.84
N ALA A 49 -3.15 17.93 13.76
CA ALA A 49 -3.42 18.25 15.16
C ALA A 49 -2.14 18.59 15.95
N GLY A 50 -0.96 18.35 15.37
CA GLY A 50 0.34 18.61 15.99
C GLY A 50 0.93 17.43 16.73
N LEU A 51 0.49 16.21 16.43
CA LEU A 51 1.00 14.97 17.01
C LEU A 51 2.05 14.34 16.10
N GLU A 52 3.14 13.92 16.73
CA GLU A 52 4.12 13.02 16.16
C GLU A 52 3.90 11.63 16.78
N ILE A 53 3.66 10.62 15.95
CA ILE A 53 3.27 9.28 16.37
C ILE A 53 4.32 8.27 15.95
N GLU A 54 4.49 7.21 16.74
CA GLU A 54 5.47 6.15 16.53
C GLU A 54 5.18 5.33 15.27
N SER A 55 3.90 4.99 15.09
CA SER A 55 3.43 4.16 13.99
C SER A 55 2.17 4.77 13.38
N ARG A 56 1.92 4.44 12.11
CA ARG A 56 0.66 4.78 11.45
C ARG A 56 -0.46 3.85 11.86
N SER A 57 -0.15 2.61 12.24
CA SER A 57 -1.13 1.64 12.75
C SER A 57 -1.57 1.99 14.17
N LEU A 58 -2.85 1.81 14.46
CA LEU A 58 -3.36 1.90 15.83
C LEU A 58 -3.37 0.50 16.48
N PRO A 59 -3.09 0.39 17.79
CA PRO A 59 -2.72 1.48 18.70
C PRO A 59 -1.29 1.99 18.49
N THR A 60 -1.03 3.28 18.73
CA THR A 60 0.31 3.90 18.58
C THR A 60 0.67 4.84 19.72
N LEU A 61 1.97 5.08 19.94
CA LEU A 61 2.47 6.02 20.94
C LEU A 61 2.59 7.44 20.38
N VAL A 62 2.27 8.44 21.20
CA VAL A 62 2.59 9.85 20.94
C VAL A 62 4.04 10.10 21.34
N LEU A 63 4.90 10.29 20.33
CA LEU A 63 6.31 10.60 20.53
C LEU A 63 6.52 12.05 20.94
N LYS A 64 5.76 12.96 20.32
CA LYS A 64 5.92 14.40 20.53
C LYS A 64 4.62 15.14 20.31
N VAL A 65 4.42 16.20 21.08
CA VAL A 65 3.31 17.14 20.90
C VAL A 65 3.85 18.52 20.58
N ARG A 66 3.47 19.07 19.42
CA ARG A 66 3.89 20.43 19.02
C ARG A 66 3.26 21.46 19.96
N LYS A 67 4.07 22.23 20.68
CA LYS A 67 3.59 23.32 21.56
C LYS A 67 2.72 24.31 20.78
N GLY A 68 1.62 24.75 21.38
CA GLY A 68 0.65 25.65 20.74
C GLY A 68 -0.23 24.99 19.66
N SER A 69 -0.16 23.67 19.48
CA SER A 69 -1.03 22.93 18.57
C SER A 69 -2.39 22.59 19.20
N PRO A 70 -3.40 22.20 18.40
CA PRO A 70 -4.66 21.68 18.93
C PRO A 70 -4.47 20.53 19.92
N ALA A 71 -3.53 19.61 19.66
CA ALA A 71 -3.23 18.49 20.56
C ALA A 71 -2.67 18.97 21.92
N PHE A 72 -1.79 19.97 21.89
CA PHE A 72 -1.24 20.59 23.11
C PHE A 72 -2.35 21.22 23.96
N TYR A 73 -3.23 22.03 23.35
CA TYR A 73 -4.38 22.61 24.07
C TYR A 73 -5.45 21.57 24.45
N GLY A 74 -5.48 20.44 23.75
CA GLY A 74 -6.35 19.30 24.06
C GLY A 74 -5.86 18.40 25.18
N GLY A 75 -4.69 18.70 25.76
CA GLY A 75 -4.13 17.96 26.89
C GLY A 75 -3.53 16.60 26.53
N VAL A 76 -3.23 16.36 25.25
CA VAL A 76 -2.45 15.19 24.82
C VAL A 76 -1.00 15.44 25.19
N ASP A 77 -0.35 14.44 25.80
CA ASP A 77 1.05 14.50 26.24
C ASP A 77 1.90 13.45 25.52
N GLU A 78 3.21 13.68 25.56
CA GLU A 78 4.21 12.71 25.13
C GLU A 78 4.11 11.43 25.99
N GLY A 79 4.16 10.27 25.33
CA GLY A 79 3.97 8.97 25.97
C GLY A 79 2.51 8.50 26.09
N ASP A 80 1.52 9.28 25.62
CA ASP A 80 0.15 8.80 25.49
C ASP A 80 0.03 7.69 24.45
N ARG A 81 -0.76 6.65 24.75
CA ARG A 81 -1.06 5.61 23.77
C ARG A 81 -2.40 5.88 23.11
N ILE A 82 -2.40 6.17 21.81
CA ILE A 82 -3.63 6.32 21.03
C ILE A 82 -4.15 4.92 20.70
N LEU A 83 -5.34 4.61 21.21
CA LEU A 83 -6.00 3.32 21.00
C LEU A 83 -6.87 3.34 19.75
N GLU A 84 -7.63 4.41 19.57
CA GLU A 84 -8.63 4.56 18.50
C GLU A 84 -8.68 6.01 18.04
N GLY A 85 -9.01 6.24 16.78
CA GLY A 85 -9.17 7.58 16.22
C GLY A 85 -10.25 7.63 15.14
N THR A 86 -11.16 8.60 15.25
CA THR A 86 -12.25 8.82 14.30
C THR A 86 -12.33 10.31 13.96
N ILE A 87 -12.66 10.61 12.70
CA ILE A 87 -12.90 11.99 12.25
C ILE A 87 -14.41 12.17 12.11
N LYS A 88 -15.01 13.10 12.86
CA LYS A 88 -16.44 13.43 12.81
C LYS A 88 -16.61 14.94 12.95
N ASP A 89 -17.54 15.52 12.19
CA ASP A 89 -17.88 16.96 12.27
C ASP A 89 -16.66 17.89 12.13
N ASN A 90 -15.73 17.54 11.23
CA ASN A 90 -14.45 18.23 11.03
C ASN A 90 -13.58 18.34 12.30
N ARG A 91 -13.73 17.38 13.21
CA ARG A 91 -12.95 17.23 14.44
C ARG A 91 -12.37 15.83 14.53
N LEU A 92 -11.17 15.75 15.05
CA LEU A 92 -10.45 14.51 15.33
C LEU A 92 -10.81 14.06 16.75
N HIS A 93 -11.46 12.91 16.86
CA HIS A 93 -11.80 12.27 18.13
C HIS A 93 -10.82 11.12 18.34
N ILE A 94 -9.98 11.20 19.37
CA ILE A 94 -9.00 10.16 19.69
C ILE A 94 -9.24 9.63 21.09
N LYS A 95 -9.11 8.32 21.24
CA LYS A 95 -9.13 7.61 22.51
C LYS A 95 -7.68 7.36 22.90
N ILE A 96 -7.24 7.97 23.99
CA ILE A 96 -5.87 7.84 24.48
C ILE A 96 -5.85 7.12 25.83
N GLU A 97 -4.79 6.39 26.10
CA GLU A 97 -4.49 5.79 27.38
C GLU A 97 -3.26 6.47 27.99
N ARG A 98 -3.41 6.94 29.23
CA ARG A 98 -2.33 7.51 30.04
C ARG A 98 -2.36 6.86 31.42
N LYS A 99 -1.26 6.19 31.80
CA LYS A 99 -1.10 5.53 33.12
C LYS A 99 -2.28 4.60 33.47
N GLY A 100 -2.75 3.80 32.49
CA GLY A 100 -3.85 2.85 32.65
C GLY A 100 -5.26 3.46 32.69
N LYS A 101 -5.39 4.79 32.49
CA LYS A 101 -6.68 5.47 32.38
C LYS A 101 -6.93 5.88 30.94
N ILE A 102 -8.18 5.71 30.50
CA ILE A 102 -8.60 6.02 29.13
C ILE A 102 -9.29 7.38 29.10
N TYR A 103 -8.89 8.22 28.16
CA TYR A 103 -9.45 9.55 27.93
C TYR A 103 -9.93 9.69 26.48
N LEU A 104 -11.00 10.44 26.29
CA LEU A 104 -11.49 10.80 24.96
C LEU A 104 -11.18 12.27 24.69
N VAL A 105 -10.33 12.53 23.69
CA VAL A 105 -9.89 13.88 23.35
C VAL A 105 -10.49 14.29 21.99
N LYS A 106 -11.03 15.51 21.94
CA LYS A 106 -11.62 16.09 20.73
C LYS A 106 -10.76 17.26 20.27
N LEU A 107 -10.10 17.11 19.14
CA LEU A 107 -9.13 18.06 18.59
C LEU A 107 -9.69 18.71 17.32
N ARG A 108 -9.41 20.00 17.13
CA ARG A 108 -9.53 20.61 15.81
C ARG A 108 -8.34 20.15 14.98
N ALA A 109 -8.58 19.47 13.87
CA ALA A 109 -7.51 18.97 13.01
C ALA A 109 -7.84 19.28 11.55
N LYS A 110 -6.84 19.77 10.82
CA LYS A 110 -6.88 19.87 9.36
C LYS A 110 -5.96 18.79 8.80
N LYS A 111 -6.21 18.33 7.57
CA LYS A 111 -5.27 17.42 6.89
C LYS A 111 -3.94 18.14 6.71
N ALA A 112 -2.85 17.55 7.20
CA ALA A 112 -1.49 18.04 6.96
C ALA A 112 -0.65 16.95 6.30
N PRO A 113 0.41 17.31 5.55
CA PRO A 113 1.42 16.35 5.15
C PRO A 113 1.92 15.62 6.40
N VAL A 114 1.90 14.29 6.38
CA VAL A 114 2.45 13.48 7.48
C VAL A 114 3.96 13.70 7.45
N PRO A 115 4.57 14.34 8.47
CA PRO A 115 6.01 14.47 8.51
C PRO A 115 6.64 13.07 8.48
N PRO A 116 7.78 12.89 7.78
CA PRO A 116 8.56 11.66 7.91
C PRO A 116 8.87 11.46 9.39
N LEU A 117 8.71 10.23 9.89
CA LEU A 117 8.93 9.88 11.30
C LEU A 117 10.28 10.45 11.76
N THR A 118 10.26 11.39 12.73
CA THR A 118 11.43 12.21 13.07
C THR A 118 12.28 11.56 14.16
N GLY A 119 13.32 10.85 13.73
CA GLY A 119 14.71 11.22 14.05
C GLY A 119 15.28 11.07 15.46
N LYS A 120 14.56 10.58 16.49
CA LYS A 120 15.19 10.31 17.81
C LYS A 120 15.37 8.85 18.21
N ASP A 121 14.81 7.89 17.46
CA ASP A 121 15.06 6.46 17.66
C ASP A 121 16.15 5.87 16.74
N ARG A 122 16.94 6.73 16.08
CA ARG A 122 18.11 6.32 15.28
C ARG A 122 19.18 5.57 16.07
N ARG A 123 19.16 5.59 17.41
CA ARG A 123 20.17 4.94 18.26
C ARG A 123 19.76 3.59 18.86
N GLN A 124 18.55 3.10 18.59
CA GLN A 124 18.14 1.76 19.05
C GLN A 124 17.66 0.80 17.95
N MET A 125 17.60 1.25 16.68
CA MET A 125 17.33 0.37 15.53
C MET A 125 18.56 0.05 14.67
N LEU A 126 19.78 0.31 15.16
CA LEU A 126 21.00 -0.26 14.59
C LEU A 126 21.16 -1.71 15.04
N LYS A 127 20.26 -2.58 14.58
CA LYS A 127 20.64 -3.97 14.29
C LYS A 127 20.90 -4.04 12.78
N ALA A 128 22.18 -3.87 12.46
CA ALA A 128 22.91 -4.27 11.25
C ALA A 128 22.18 -4.20 9.88
N GLY A 129 22.49 -3.14 9.11
CA GLY A 129 23.38 -3.33 7.95
C GLY A 129 22.84 -3.99 6.66
N GLN A 130 21.54 -4.16 6.46
CA GLN A 130 21.04 -4.67 5.16
C GLN A 130 21.32 -3.70 4.02
N LYS A 131 22.24 -4.07 3.14
CA LYS A 131 22.57 -3.39 1.87
C LYS A 131 21.88 -4.09 0.71
N ALA A 132 21.79 -3.42 -0.43
CA ALA A 132 21.27 -4.02 -1.65
C ALA A 132 22.02 -5.31 -2.06
N GLY A 133 23.33 -5.39 -1.76
CA GLY A 133 24.16 -6.56 -2.05
C GLY A 133 23.83 -7.82 -1.24
N ASP A 134 23.14 -7.68 -0.10
CA ASP A 134 22.73 -8.81 0.74
C ASP A 134 21.56 -9.61 0.13
N TYR A 135 20.96 -9.08 -0.93
CA TYR A 135 19.83 -9.68 -1.62
C TYR A 135 20.20 -10.11 -3.04
N HIS A 136 19.50 -11.14 -3.51
CA HIS A 136 19.30 -11.31 -4.94
C HIS A 136 18.33 -10.23 -5.43
N LEU A 137 18.87 -9.19 -6.07
CA LEU A 137 18.08 -8.03 -6.48
C LEU A 137 17.46 -8.24 -7.87
N VAL A 138 16.14 -8.12 -7.96
CA VAL A 138 15.40 -8.07 -9.22
C VAL A 138 14.67 -6.74 -9.32
N ILE A 139 14.82 -6.04 -10.44
CA ILE A 139 14.11 -4.79 -10.74
C ILE A 139 13.16 -5.04 -11.91
N LEU A 140 11.86 -4.77 -11.70
CA LEU A 140 10.83 -4.83 -12.73
C LEU A 140 10.34 -3.43 -13.05
N LEU A 141 10.51 -2.98 -14.29
CA LEU A 141 10.09 -1.66 -14.76
C LEU A 141 8.91 -1.77 -15.71
N ASP A 142 7.83 -1.07 -15.37
CA ASP A 142 6.69 -0.90 -16.25
C ASP A 142 7.08 -0.02 -17.44
N ARG A 143 6.81 -0.53 -18.64
CA ARG A 143 6.95 0.17 -19.92
C ARG A 143 5.62 0.23 -20.68
N SER A 144 4.50 0.23 -19.97
CA SER A 144 3.16 0.47 -20.53
C SER A 144 3.02 1.90 -21.08
N GLY A 145 2.00 2.12 -21.91
CA GLY A 145 1.75 3.44 -22.51
C GLY A 145 1.47 4.55 -21.49
N SER A 146 0.93 4.21 -20.31
CA SER A 146 0.62 5.18 -19.25
C SER A 146 1.88 5.83 -18.64
N MET A 147 3.03 5.18 -18.77
CA MET A 147 4.31 5.70 -18.30
C MET A 147 4.80 6.93 -19.10
N VAL A 148 4.19 7.24 -20.25
CA VAL A 148 4.41 8.50 -21.01
C VAL A 148 3.80 9.71 -20.29
N HIS A 149 2.80 9.50 -19.44
CA HIS A 149 2.13 10.61 -18.76
C HIS A 149 3.08 11.34 -17.81
N SER A 150 2.78 12.62 -17.57
CA SER A 150 3.59 13.47 -16.70
C SER A 150 3.58 12.96 -15.25
N LEU A 151 4.75 13.01 -14.62
CA LEU A 151 4.94 12.77 -13.20
C LEU A 151 4.77 14.10 -12.44
N GLY A 152 3.54 14.39 -12.04
CA GLY A 152 3.17 15.66 -11.42
C GLY A 152 3.32 16.84 -12.38
N ASP A 153 3.59 18.02 -11.82
CA ASP A 153 3.35 19.29 -12.50
C ASP A 153 4.52 19.79 -13.37
N ARG A 154 5.62 19.00 -13.47
CA ARG A 154 6.90 19.46 -14.06
C ARG A 154 7.16 19.03 -15.50
N GLY A 155 6.19 18.45 -16.19
CA GLY A 155 6.31 18.07 -17.61
C GLY A 155 7.31 16.94 -17.91
N VAL A 156 7.89 16.30 -16.89
CA VAL A 156 8.73 15.10 -17.05
C VAL A 156 7.82 13.88 -17.02
N SER A 157 7.95 12.97 -17.98
CA SER A 157 7.17 11.72 -17.98
C SER A 157 7.60 10.79 -16.84
N ARG A 158 6.70 9.93 -16.37
CA ARG A 158 7.00 8.89 -15.37
C ARG A 158 8.16 8.02 -15.83
N TRP A 159 8.16 7.63 -17.12
CA TRP A 159 9.23 6.87 -17.72
C TRP A 159 10.56 7.62 -17.74
N SER A 160 10.60 8.87 -18.20
CA SER A 160 11.86 9.64 -18.29
C SER A 160 12.50 9.84 -16.92
N TRP A 161 11.68 10.09 -15.89
CA TRP A 161 12.16 10.17 -14.53
C TRP A 161 12.67 8.81 -14.03
N LEU A 162 11.88 7.75 -14.17
CA LEU A 162 12.25 6.40 -13.73
C LEU A 162 13.51 5.90 -14.43
N ALA A 163 13.60 6.08 -15.75
CA ALA A 163 14.76 5.74 -16.56
C ALA A 163 16.04 6.39 -16.03
N LYS A 164 15.97 7.67 -15.63
CA LYS A 164 17.09 8.37 -15.01
C LYS A 164 17.45 7.72 -13.66
N GLU A 165 16.47 7.51 -12.79
CA GLU A 165 16.71 6.96 -11.45
C GLU A 165 17.31 5.55 -11.47
N ILE A 166 16.87 4.69 -12.39
CA ILE A 166 17.42 3.32 -12.52
C ILE A 166 18.83 3.33 -13.10
N LYS A 167 19.12 4.24 -14.05
CA LYS A 167 20.49 4.41 -14.56
C LYS A 167 21.44 4.89 -13.45
N ASP A 168 21.02 5.85 -12.66
CA ASP A 168 21.80 6.36 -11.52
C ASP A 168 21.98 5.28 -10.44
N PHE A 169 20.93 4.49 -10.18
CA PHE A 169 20.98 3.36 -9.24
C PHE A 169 21.98 2.29 -9.71
N ALA A 170 21.92 1.88 -10.97
CA ALA A 170 22.82 0.86 -11.52
C ALA A 170 24.29 1.31 -11.45
N ALA A 171 24.58 2.57 -11.80
CA ALA A 171 25.92 3.13 -11.70
C ALA A 171 26.45 3.13 -10.26
N ARG A 172 25.62 3.52 -9.28
CA ARG A 172 26.00 3.51 -7.87
C ARG A 172 26.19 2.11 -7.31
N LEU A 173 25.30 1.18 -7.64
CA LEU A 173 25.38 -0.20 -7.18
C LEU A 173 26.66 -0.89 -7.66
N GLU A 174 27.04 -0.66 -8.93
CA GLU A 174 28.28 -1.20 -9.49
C GLU A 174 29.53 -0.54 -8.87
N GLN A 175 29.50 0.78 -8.63
CA GLN A 175 30.62 1.53 -8.06
C GLN A 175 30.85 1.28 -6.57
N GLN A 176 29.78 1.14 -5.78
CA GLN A 176 29.85 1.13 -4.32
C GLN A 176 29.73 -0.26 -3.71
N ASP A 177 28.88 -1.12 -4.27
CA ASP A 177 28.62 -2.45 -3.73
C ASP A 177 29.20 -3.57 -4.61
N HIS A 178 29.77 -3.23 -5.78
CA HIS A 178 30.22 -4.18 -6.80
C HIS A 178 29.15 -5.23 -7.14
N ALA A 179 27.89 -4.84 -7.02
CA ALA A 179 26.75 -5.72 -7.16
C ALA A 179 26.04 -5.50 -8.51
N ARG A 180 25.47 -6.59 -9.01
CA ARG A 180 24.62 -6.62 -10.19
C ARG A 180 23.21 -7.04 -9.79
N PHE A 181 22.27 -6.87 -10.71
CA PHE A 181 20.87 -7.21 -10.48
C PHE A 181 20.26 -7.79 -11.75
N ASP A 182 19.09 -8.41 -11.62
CA ASP A 182 18.31 -8.88 -12.75
C ASP A 182 17.28 -7.80 -13.12
N LEU A 183 17.15 -7.46 -14.40
CA LEU A 183 16.26 -6.40 -14.88
C LEU A 183 15.16 -6.96 -15.80
N GLY A 184 13.91 -6.76 -15.40
CA GLY A 184 12.73 -7.00 -16.20
C GLY A 184 12.10 -5.70 -16.71
N LEU A 185 11.80 -5.62 -18.00
CA LEU A 185 10.97 -4.57 -18.59
C LEU A 185 9.64 -5.19 -19.00
N PHE A 186 8.54 -4.71 -18.40
CA PHE A 186 7.24 -5.34 -18.56
C PHE A 186 6.14 -4.39 -19.05
N ASN A 187 5.24 -4.94 -19.84
CA ASN A 187 3.93 -4.40 -20.18
C ASN A 187 2.97 -5.60 -20.26
N GLU A 188 2.45 -5.96 -21.42
CA GLU A 188 1.79 -7.24 -21.70
C GLU A 188 2.77 -8.41 -21.85
N SER A 189 4.06 -8.11 -21.99
CA SER A 189 5.17 -9.07 -22.11
C SER A 189 6.32 -8.65 -21.21
N CYS A 190 7.18 -9.59 -20.80
CA CYS A 190 8.34 -9.32 -19.96
C CYS A 190 9.66 -9.68 -20.66
N VAL A 191 10.44 -8.66 -20.99
CA VAL A 191 11.85 -8.81 -21.40
C VAL A 191 12.68 -8.85 -20.12
N PHE A 192 13.43 -9.93 -19.88
CA PHE A 192 14.15 -10.15 -18.63
C PHE A 192 15.63 -10.39 -18.95
N VAL A 193 16.51 -9.66 -18.28
CA VAL A 193 17.96 -9.69 -18.48
C VAL A 193 18.62 -9.94 -17.12
N PRO A 194 19.17 -11.14 -16.88
CA PRO A 194 19.85 -11.44 -15.64
C PRO A 194 21.26 -10.80 -15.60
N ASP A 195 21.76 -10.58 -14.37
CA ASP A 195 23.12 -10.12 -14.07
C ASP A 195 23.56 -8.91 -14.90
N ILE A 196 22.70 -7.88 -14.95
CA ILE A 196 22.91 -6.70 -15.78
C ILE A 196 23.91 -5.71 -15.11
N ASP A 197 24.80 -5.16 -15.92
CA ASP A 197 25.74 -4.08 -15.55
C ASP A 197 25.20 -2.69 -15.92
N ALA A 198 25.80 -1.62 -15.40
CA ALA A 198 25.27 -0.26 -15.59
C ALA A 198 25.26 0.17 -17.07
N LEU A 199 26.23 -0.28 -17.88
CA LEU A 199 26.31 0.05 -19.30
C LEU A 199 25.18 -0.61 -20.10
N LYS A 200 24.91 -1.89 -19.85
CA LYS A 200 23.79 -2.62 -20.44
C LYS A 200 22.46 -2.07 -19.95
N THR A 201 22.34 -1.73 -18.67
CA THR A 201 21.14 -1.06 -18.12
C THR A 201 20.85 0.22 -18.89
N LYS A 202 21.85 1.09 -19.04
CA LYS A 202 21.71 2.34 -19.81
C LYS A 202 21.25 2.05 -21.25
N THR A 203 21.94 1.14 -21.94
CA THR A 203 21.64 0.81 -23.34
C THR A 203 20.23 0.26 -23.51
N LEU A 204 19.80 -0.63 -22.60
CA LEU A 204 18.47 -1.23 -22.63
C LEU A 204 17.38 -0.19 -22.36
N ILE A 205 17.55 0.64 -21.33
CA ILE A 205 16.61 1.70 -20.97
C ILE A 205 16.48 2.76 -22.08
N ASP A 206 17.60 3.21 -22.65
CA ASP A 206 17.61 4.25 -23.69
C ASP A 206 16.93 3.77 -25.00
N ARG A 207 16.87 2.46 -25.24
CA ARG A 207 16.19 1.85 -26.40
C ARG A 207 14.73 1.47 -26.14
N THR A 208 14.27 1.62 -24.91
CA THR A 208 12.93 1.15 -24.52
C THR A 208 11.88 2.18 -24.91
N ILE A 209 10.81 1.69 -25.55
CA ILE A 209 9.62 2.47 -25.89
C ILE A 209 8.48 2.00 -25.00
N THR A 210 7.80 2.95 -24.39
CA THR A 210 6.61 2.72 -23.55
C THR A 210 5.38 2.52 -24.41
N THR A 211 4.73 1.36 -24.30
CA THR A 211 3.57 0.97 -25.11
C THR A 211 2.78 -0.17 -24.47
N GLY A 212 1.54 -0.36 -24.91
CA GLY A 212 0.68 -1.44 -24.46
C GLY A 212 0.15 -1.27 -23.03
N SER A 213 -0.50 -2.32 -22.53
CA SER A 213 -1.12 -2.34 -21.20
C SER A 213 -0.15 -2.84 -20.13
N THR A 214 -0.43 -2.55 -18.86
CA THR A 214 0.32 -3.08 -17.72
C THR A 214 -0.15 -4.51 -17.40
N ASP A 215 0.74 -5.50 -17.42
CA ASP A 215 0.49 -6.85 -16.89
C ASP A 215 1.67 -7.30 -16.00
N LEU A 216 1.53 -7.09 -14.69
CA LEU A 216 2.59 -7.33 -13.72
C LEU A 216 2.82 -8.82 -13.43
N LEU A 217 1.78 -9.65 -13.51
CA LEU A 217 1.83 -11.02 -13.01
C LEU A 217 2.81 -11.91 -13.78
N PRO A 218 2.86 -11.88 -15.13
CA PRO A 218 3.87 -12.63 -15.88
C PRO A 218 5.30 -12.19 -15.56
N ALA A 219 5.51 -10.90 -15.27
CA ALA A 219 6.82 -10.39 -14.92
C ALA A 219 7.28 -10.87 -13.54
N LEU A 220 6.37 -10.85 -12.56
CA LEU A 220 6.62 -11.42 -11.23
C LEU A 220 6.90 -12.92 -11.32
N ALA A 221 6.07 -13.67 -12.04
CA ALA A 221 6.25 -15.11 -12.25
C ALA A 221 7.63 -15.43 -12.82
N LYS A 222 8.05 -14.70 -13.86
CA LYS A 222 9.37 -14.87 -14.49
C LYS A 222 10.51 -14.58 -13.53
N ALA A 223 10.41 -13.51 -12.74
CA ALA A 223 11.41 -13.15 -11.73
C ALA A 223 11.54 -14.24 -10.64
N THR A 224 10.40 -14.71 -10.13
CA THR A 224 10.38 -15.71 -9.06
C THR A 224 10.84 -17.09 -9.53
N SER A 225 10.42 -17.53 -10.72
CA SER A 225 10.85 -18.82 -11.28
C SER A 225 12.35 -18.84 -11.59
N HIS A 226 12.88 -17.73 -12.12
CA HIS A 226 14.32 -17.60 -12.37
C HIS A 226 15.15 -17.66 -11.08
N TYR A 227 14.68 -17.01 -10.00
CA TYR A 227 15.33 -17.13 -8.70
C TYR A 227 15.25 -18.55 -8.13
N GLN A 228 14.09 -19.23 -8.26
CA GLN A 228 13.95 -20.63 -7.85
C GLN A 228 14.94 -21.54 -8.57
N GLU A 229 15.08 -21.39 -9.89
CA GLU A 229 16.03 -22.17 -10.67
C GLU A 229 17.47 -21.99 -10.16
N LYS A 230 17.88 -20.75 -9.85
CA LYS A 230 19.21 -20.48 -9.25
C LYS A 230 19.35 -21.09 -7.85
N ALA A 231 18.30 -21.02 -7.04
CA ALA A 231 18.30 -21.59 -5.69
C ALA A 231 18.39 -23.12 -5.70
N GLU A 232 17.65 -23.79 -6.59
CA GLU A 232 17.69 -25.25 -6.79
C GLU A 232 19.06 -25.74 -7.25
N LYS A 233 19.71 -24.97 -8.13
CA LYS A 233 21.10 -25.21 -8.57
C LYS A 233 22.15 -24.85 -7.51
N LYS A 234 21.74 -24.28 -6.37
CA LYS A 234 22.63 -23.76 -5.30
C LYS A 234 23.57 -22.65 -5.77
N GLU A 235 23.19 -21.93 -6.82
CA GLU A 235 23.90 -20.76 -7.35
C GLU A 235 23.51 -19.48 -6.60
N GLU A 236 22.38 -19.49 -5.90
CA GLU A 236 21.90 -18.38 -5.11
C GLU A 236 21.42 -18.86 -3.74
N SER A 237 21.86 -18.18 -2.69
CA SER A 237 21.46 -18.45 -1.31
C SER A 237 20.94 -17.21 -0.58
N ARG A 238 21.09 -16.02 -1.20
CA ARG A 238 20.64 -14.75 -0.63
C ARG A 238 19.11 -14.61 -0.78
N PRO A 239 18.44 -13.92 0.15
CA PRO A 239 17.01 -13.62 0.02
C PRO A 239 16.71 -12.83 -1.25
N LEU A 240 15.53 -13.05 -1.83
CA LEU A 240 15.02 -12.36 -3.00
C LEU A 240 14.43 -11.00 -2.62
N LEU A 241 14.90 -9.93 -3.27
CA LEU A 241 14.30 -8.60 -3.22
C LEU A 241 13.83 -8.20 -4.62
N VAL A 242 12.53 -8.03 -4.79
CA VAL A 242 11.92 -7.58 -6.04
C VAL A 242 11.46 -6.13 -5.90
N LEU A 243 12.03 -5.23 -6.69
CA LEU A 243 11.60 -3.84 -6.80
C LEU A 243 10.75 -3.68 -8.06
N VAL A 244 9.47 -3.35 -7.90
CA VAL A 244 8.54 -3.15 -9.01
C VAL A 244 8.26 -1.67 -9.16
N PHE A 245 8.40 -1.11 -10.37
CA PHE A 245 8.09 0.29 -10.66
C PHE A 245 6.97 0.37 -11.68
N THR A 246 5.83 0.95 -11.30
CA THR A 246 4.66 1.06 -12.16
C THR A 246 3.83 2.30 -11.82
N ASP A 247 2.91 2.71 -12.69
CA ASP A 247 1.93 3.75 -12.41
C ASP A 247 0.52 3.21 -12.15
N GLY A 248 0.33 1.89 -12.26
CA GLY A 248 -0.95 1.25 -12.05
C GLY A 248 -0.86 -0.27 -12.06
N ILE A 249 -1.99 -0.94 -11.92
CA ILE A 249 -2.04 -2.39 -12.01
C ILE A 249 -3.13 -2.71 -13.04
N GLY A 250 -2.70 -2.93 -14.28
CA GLY A 250 -3.61 -3.30 -15.36
C GLY A 250 -4.12 -4.71 -15.10
N LEU A 251 -5.36 -4.83 -14.66
CA LEU A 251 -6.00 -6.12 -14.47
C LEU A 251 -7.34 -6.13 -15.17
N ASN A 252 -7.41 -6.88 -16.26
CA ASN A 252 -8.70 -7.33 -16.76
C ASN A 252 -9.35 -8.21 -15.69
N GLN A 253 -10.60 -7.90 -15.38
CA GLN A 253 -11.40 -8.46 -14.29
C GLN A 253 -11.43 -10.00 -14.26
N GLN A 254 -11.27 -10.65 -15.42
CA GLN A 254 -11.22 -12.10 -15.61
C GLN A 254 -9.83 -12.73 -15.33
N LYS A 255 -8.71 -11.98 -15.45
CA LYS A 255 -7.35 -12.46 -15.09
C LYS A 255 -7.07 -12.40 -13.58
N ARG A 256 -7.98 -11.82 -12.79
CA ARG A 256 -7.79 -11.53 -11.35
C ARG A 256 -7.87 -12.75 -10.42
N GLU A 257 -8.42 -13.87 -10.88
CA GLU A 257 -8.73 -15.04 -10.03
C GLU A 257 -7.90 -16.28 -10.39
N ALA A 258 -7.44 -16.40 -11.64
CA ALA A 258 -6.62 -17.52 -12.09
C ALA A 258 -5.11 -17.30 -11.88
N THR A 259 -4.63 -16.05 -12.07
CA THR A 259 -3.20 -15.77 -12.22
C THR A 259 -2.48 -15.46 -10.89
N THR A 260 -3.19 -14.95 -9.88
CA THR A 260 -2.63 -14.70 -8.54
C THR A 260 -2.23 -16.01 -7.85
N ARG A 261 -3.03 -17.06 -8.07
CA ARG A 261 -2.85 -18.39 -7.49
C ARG A 261 -1.70 -19.20 -8.12
N SER A 262 -1.32 -18.94 -9.39
CA SER A 262 -0.54 -19.89 -10.20
C SER A 262 0.97 -19.63 -10.32
N ALA A 263 1.52 -18.54 -9.80
CA ALA A 263 2.97 -18.30 -9.93
C ALA A 263 3.58 -17.69 -8.67
N LEU A 264 3.01 -16.59 -8.19
CA LEU A 264 3.41 -16.05 -6.89
C LEU A 264 2.92 -16.97 -5.77
N GLY A 265 1.66 -17.44 -5.84
CA GLY A 265 1.11 -18.44 -4.92
C GLY A 265 1.92 -19.74 -4.90
N GLU A 266 2.34 -20.26 -6.06
CA GLU A 266 3.21 -21.45 -6.15
C GLU A 266 4.61 -21.18 -5.58
N PHE A 267 5.21 -20.04 -5.92
CA PHE A 267 6.50 -19.64 -5.33
C PHE A 267 6.44 -19.56 -3.81
N LEU A 268 5.40 -18.93 -3.28
CA LEU A 268 5.17 -18.74 -1.84
C LEU A 268 4.82 -20.04 -1.13
N HIS A 269 4.11 -20.95 -1.78
CA HIS A 269 3.79 -22.28 -1.24
C HIS A 269 5.02 -23.18 -1.18
N SER A 270 5.86 -23.14 -2.23
CA SER A 270 7.11 -23.92 -2.31
C SER A 270 8.27 -23.34 -1.49
N ASN A 271 8.14 -22.10 -0.99
CA ASN A 271 9.12 -21.45 -0.11
C ASN A 271 8.48 -21.08 1.24
N PRO A 272 8.26 -22.05 2.15
CA PRO A 272 7.63 -21.81 3.45
C PRO A 272 8.45 -20.89 4.37
N GLU A 273 9.76 -20.72 4.11
CA GLU A 273 10.57 -19.64 4.68
C GLU A 273 10.21 -18.29 4.02
N LYS A 274 9.01 -17.79 4.36
CA LYS A 274 8.47 -16.50 3.90
C LYS A 274 9.40 -15.30 4.16
N GLU A 275 10.38 -15.47 5.02
CA GLU A 275 11.43 -14.48 5.34
C GLU A 275 12.41 -14.22 4.19
N ARG A 276 12.41 -15.06 3.14
CA ARG A 276 13.33 -14.93 2.00
C ARG A 276 12.81 -14.11 0.83
N LEU A 277 11.57 -13.59 0.88
CA LEU A 277 11.01 -12.79 -0.21
C LEU A 277 10.56 -11.42 0.30
N ASN A 278 11.08 -10.37 -0.34
CA ASN A 278 10.62 -8.99 -0.15
C ASN A 278 10.24 -8.40 -1.51
N ILE A 279 9.04 -7.84 -1.62
CA ILE A 279 8.57 -7.15 -2.83
C ILE A 279 8.23 -5.71 -2.45
N ILE A 280 8.86 -4.74 -3.12
CA ILE A 280 8.56 -3.32 -2.95
C ILE A 280 8.01 -2.78 -4.26
N ILE A 281 6.73 -2.41 -4.25
CA ILE A 281 6.02 -1.83 -5.39
C ILE A 281 6.05 -0.31 -5.26
N PHE A 282 6.86 0.33 -6.09
CA PHE A 282 6.85 1.76 -6.31
C PHE A 282 5.72 2.12 -7.27
N GLN A 283 4.77 2.94 -6.81
CA GLN A 283 3.64 3.39 -7.61
C GLN A 283 3.65 4.91 -7.83
N ALA A 284 3.42 5.33 -9.07
CA ALA A 284 3.11 6.74 -9.38
C ALA A 284 1.62 7.02 -9.11
N GLY A 285 1.35 7.87 -8.10
CA GLY A 285 -0.02 8.17 -7.68
C GLY A 285 -0.67 7.05 -6.87
N PHE A 286 -1.84 7.36 -6.29
CA PHE A 286 -2.61 6.42 -5.48
C PHE A 286 -3.84 5.94 -6.28
N SER A 287 -4.00 4.62 -6.41
CA SER A 287 -5.24 4.01 -6.93
C SER A 287 -5.84 3.03 -5.92
N GLU A 288 -7.16 3.07 -5.77
CA GLU A 288 -7.87 2.16 -4.88
C GLU A 288 -7.81 0.71 -5.38
N GLU A 289 -7.84 0.50 -6.71
CA GLU A 289 -7.64 -0.84 -7.28
C GLU A 289 -6.24 -1.40 -7.00
N GLY A 290 -5.21 -0.56 -7.09
CA GLY A 290 -3.83 -0.95 -6.82
C GLY A 290 -3.65 -1.38 -5.36
N SER A 291 -4.16 -0.57 -4.42
CA SER A 291 -4.12 -0.90 -2.99
C SER A 291 -4.85 -2.21 -2.66
N ARG A 292 -6.04 -2.43 -3.24
CA ARG A 292 -6.79 -3.69 -3.05
C ARG A 292 -6.06 -4.89 -3.63
N PHE A 293 -5.41 -4.75 -4.79
CA PHE A 293 -4.62 -5.82 -5.38
C PHE A 293 -3.42 -6.20 -4.52
N VAL A 294 -2.64 -5.22 -4.06
CA VAL A 294 -1.48 -5.49 -3.17
C VAL A 294 -1.95 -6.11 -1.85
N SER A 295 -3.06 -5.63 -1.29
CA SER A 295 -3.64 -6.23 -0.08
C SER A 295 -4.01 -7.70 -0.28
N ARG A 296 -4.56 -8.05 -1.45
CA ARG A 296 -4.87 -9.44 -1.80
C ARG A 296 -3.61 -10.28 -1.97
N LEU A 297 -2.60 -9.76 -2.67
CA LEU A 297 -1.31 -10.46 -2.81
C LEU A 297 -0.66 -10.74 -1.45
N ASN A 298 -0.67 -9.77 -0.53
CA ASN A 298 -0.17 -9.97 0.83
C ASN A 298 -0.98 -11.01 1.62
N GLN A 299 -2.30 -11.04 1.46
CA GLN A 299 -3.15 -12.07 2.08
C GLN A 299 -2.80 -13.45 1.54
N GLU A 300 -2.61 -13.59 0.23
CA GLU A 300 -2.20 -14.85 -0.41
C GLU A 300 -0.78 -15.28 -0.02
N ALA A 301 0.13 -14.33 0.19
CA ALA A 301 1.44 -14.59 0.76
C ALA A 301 1.44 -14.93 2.26
N GLY A 302 0.28 -14.75 2.91
CA GLY A 302 0.10 -15.00 4.34
C GLY A 302 1.07 -14.18 5.19
N GLY A 303 1.31 -12.90 4.84
CA GLY A 303 2.20 -11.99 5.56
C GLY A 303 2.54 -10.69 4.83
N SER A 304 3.35 -9.85 5.48
CA SER A 304 3.71 -8.47 5.08
C SER A 304 4.87 -8.36 4.08
N CYS A 305 5.05 -9.33 3.18
CA CYS A 305 6.23 -9.36 2.30
C CYS A 305 6.15 -8.37 1.13
N ILE A 306 4.97 -7.79 0.85
CA ILE A 306 4.75 -6.82 -0.23
C ILE A 306 4.42 -5.45 0.34
N LYS A 307 5.24 -4.46 0.00
CA LYS A 307 5.08 -3.07 0.44
C LYS A 307 4.80 -2.18 -0.77
N THR A 308 3.93 -1.19 -0.60
CA THR A 308 3.72 -0.16 -1.64
C THR A 308 4.34 1.15 -1.18
N VAL A 309 5.11 1.77 -2.08
CA VAL A 309 5.82 3.03 -1.86
C VAL A 309 5.45 3.99 -2.98
N LEU A 310 5.18 5.24 -2.65
CA LEU A 310 4.94 6.27 -3.67
C LEU A 310 6.26 6.75 -4.27
N PHE A 311 6.29 7.04 -5.57
CA PHE A 311 7.47 7.61 -6.26
C PHE A 311 8.00 8.87 -5.55
N GLU A 312 7.09 9.67 -4.99
CA GLU A 312 7.39 10.88 -4.23
C GLU A 312 8.34 10.62 -3.05
N ARG A 313 8.29 9.43 -2.43
CA ARG A 313 9.18 9.10 -1.30
C ARG A 313 10.64 8.94 -1.71
N ILE A 314 10.90 8.47 -2.92
CA ILE A 314 12.26 8.24 -3.42
C ILE A 314 12.76 9.40 -4.29
N ARG A 315 11.87 10.28 -4.76
CA ARG A 315 12.22 11.47 -5.57
C ARG A 315 13.23 12.40 -4.93
N GLU A 316 13.24 12.51 -3.60
CA GLU A 316 14.10 13.48 -2.90
C GLU A 316 15.51 12.96 -2.66
N LYS A 317 15.67 11.65 -2.43
CA LYS A 317 16.95 11.04 -2.04
C LYS A 317 17.54 10.12 -3.10
N GLY A 318 16.76 9.75 -4.11
CA GLY A 318 17.09 8.70 -5.07
C GLY A 318 16.85 7.30 -4.51
N LEU A 319 16.75 6.32 -5.41
CA LEU A 319 16.46 4.93 -5.06
C LEU A 319 17.54 4.33 -4.15
N TYR A 320 18.82 4.53 -4.49
CA TYR A 320 19.95 3.92 -3.80
C TYR A 320 19.99 4.30 -2.31
N GLU A 321 19.87 5.60 -2.00
CA GLU A 321 19.89 6.11 -0.62
C GLU A 321 18.61 5.79 0.16
N SER A 322 17.50 5.59 -0.55
CA SER A 322 16.20 5.31 0.09
C SER A 322 16.02 3.84 0.45
N LEU A 323 16.64 2.93 -0.31
CA LEU A 323 16.39 1.49 -0.22
C LEU A 323 16.65 0.91 1.18
N PRO A 324 17.76 1.20 1.88
CA PRO A 324 17.99 0.65 3.23
C PRO A 324 16.87 1.03 4.23
N ALA A 325 16.36 2.26 4.14
CA ALA A 325 15.26 2.71 5.00
C ALA A 325 13.92 2.04 4.65
N LEU A 326 13.72 1.66 3.38
CA LEU A 326 12.52 0.96 2.94
C LEU A 326 12.52 -0.53 3.34
N LEU A 327 13.71 -1.13 3.45
CA LEU A 327 13.87 -2.51 3.92
C LEU A 327 13.63 -2.63 5.43
N GLN A 328 13.95 -1.59 6.21
CA GLN A 328 13.82 -1.57 7.68
C GLN A 328 12.43 -1.19 8.22
N ALA A 329 11.55 -0.64 7.36
CA ALA A 329 10.25 -0.14 7.79
C ALA A 329 9.21 -1.27 7.83
N ASP A 330 9.08 -1.93 8.99
CA ASP A 330 7.92 -2.75 9.36
C ASP A 330 6.97 -1.96 10.28
#